data_AF-A0A2H0XBM7-F1
#
_entry.id   AF-A0A2H0XBM7-F1
#
_cell.length_a   1.000
_cell.length_b   1.000
_cell.length_c   1.000
_cell.angle_alpha   90.00
_cell.angle_beta   90.00
_cell.angle_gamma   90.00
#
_symmetry.space_group_name_H-M   'P 1'
#
loop_
_entity.id
_entity.type
_entity.pdbx_description
1 polymer ?
#
loop_
_entity_poly.entity_id
_entity_poly.type
_entity_poly.pdbx_seq_one_letter_code
_entity_poly.pdbx_strand_id
1 'polypeptide(L)' 'MYTTNSVESYHRVLRKYTKTKSVFPSELSALKTLYLASEGILRRWDKQVANWNIILSQLCIKFEGRIAQ' A
#
# COMPACT_ATOMS: atom_id res chain seq x y z
N MET A 1 -3.01 -14.19 -11.51
CA MET A 1 -1.68 -13.56 -11.40
C MET A 1 -1.53 -13.06 -9.96
N TYR A 2 -0.69 -13.70 -9.14
CA TYR A 2 -0.45 -13.27 -7.75
C TYR A 2 0.66 -12.21 -7.75
N THR A 3 0.30 -10.94 -7.87
CA THR A 3 1.32 -9.88 -7.96
C THR A 3 1.83 -9.52 -6.57
N THR A 4 2.94 -10.13 -6.14
CA THR A 4 3.69 -9.72 -4.93
C THR A 4 4.30 -8.31 -5.05
N ASN A 5 4.32 -7.73 -6.25
CA ASN A 5 4.93 -6.43 -6.56
C ASN A 5 4.38 -5.28 -5.70
N SER A 6 3.07 -5.18 -5.47
CA SER A 6 2.49 -4.08 -4.68
C SER A 6 2.95 -4.10 -3.22
N VAL A 7 2.95 -5.28 -2.60
CA VAL A 7 3.39 -5.47 -1.21
C VAL A 7 4.91 -5.30 -1.10
N GLU A 8 5.66 -5.88 -2.03
CA GLU A 8 7.13 -5.78 -2.04
C GLU A 8 7.62 -4.35 -2.31
N SER A 9 6.93 -3.60 -3.16
CA SER A 9 7.19 -2.18 -3.42
C SER A 9 7.03 -1.35 -2.14
N TYR A 10 5.96 -1.59 -1.38
CA TYR A 10 5.76 -0.94 -0.08
C TYR A 10 6.88 -1.31 0.92
N HIS A 11 7.18 -2.60 1.07
CA HIS A 11 8.26 -3.06 1.96
C HIS A 11 9.64 -2.50 1.57
N ARG A 12 9.93 -2.37 0.28
CA ARG A 12 11.18 -1.77 -0.20
C ARG A 12 11.35 -0.34 0.30
N VAL A 13 10.28 0.44 0.29
CA VAL A 13 10.32 1.82 0.79
C VAL A 13 10.52 1.84 2.30
N LEU A 14 9.81 1.01 3.06
CA LEU A 14 10.02 0.90 4.51
C LEU A 14 11.46 0.51 4.86
N ARG A 15 12.04 -0.46 4.16
CA ARG A 15 13.46 -0.86 4.34
C ARG A 15 14.41 0.29 4.02
N LYS A 16 14.11 1.13 3.02
CA LYS A 16 14.93 2.32 2.71
C LYS A 16 14.96 3.31 3.89
N TYR A 17 13.83 3.58 4.52
CA TYR A 17 13.73 4.54 5.63
C TYR A 17 14.24 3.99 6.96
N THR A 18 14.25 2.67 7.14
CA THR A 18 14.74 2.01 8.36
C THR A 18 16.23 1.63 8.28
N LYS A 19 16.80 1.46 7.08
CA LYS A 19 18.21 1.06 6.89
C LYS A 19 19.23 1.97 7.60
N THR A 20 18.94 3.26 7.73
CA THR A 20 19.84 4.24 8.37
C THR A 20 19.56 4.43 9.86
N LYS A 21 18.50 3.84 10.40
CA LYS A 21 18.06 3.96 11.80
C LYS A 21 18.16 2.57 12.46
N SER A 22 19.35 2.21 12.94
CA SER A 22 19.58 0.91 13.59
C SER A 22 18.93 0.79 14.97
N VAL A 23 18.69 1.93 15.65
CA VAL A 23 18.04 2.00 16.96
C VAL A 23 17.00 3.12 16.96
N PHE A 24 15.82 2.81 17.48
CA PHE A 24 14.77 3.80 17.73
C PHE A 24 14.73 4.15 19.22
N PRO A 25 14.68 5.45 19.60
CA PRO A 25 14.68 5.87 21.00
C PRO A 25 13.39 5.51 21.77
N SER A 26 12.29 5.25 21.07
CA SER A 26 11.03 4.75 21.64
C SER A 26 10.15 4.06 20.60
N GLU A 27 9.19 3.26 21.02
CA GLU A 27 8.20 2.63 20.13
C GLU A 27 7.44 3.68 19.30
N LEU A 28 7.03 4.79 19.93
CA LEU A 28 6.36 5.89 19.26
C LEU A 28 7.23 6.51 18.15
N SER A 29 8.55 6.60 18.36
CA SER A 29 9.47 7.11 17.33
C SER A 29 9.59 6.16 16.13
N ALA A 30 9.51 4.84 16.36
CA ALA A 30 9.47 3.85 15.29
C ALA A 30 8.16 3.95 14.51
N LEU A 31 7.02 4.01 15.21
CA LEU A 31 5.69 4.17 14.59
C LEU A 31 5.59 5.46 13.77
N LYS A 32 6.06 6.58 14.30
CA LYS A 32 6.06 7.87 13.60
C LYS A 32 6.92 7.83 12.32
N THR A 33 8.05 7.12 12.36
CA THR A 33 8.90 6.93 11.18
C THR A 33 8.18 6.14 10.09
N LEU A 34 7.51 5.05 10.45
CA LEU A 34 6.71 4.26 9.52
C LEU A 34 5.55 5.07 8.95
N TYR A 35 4.84 5.84 9.79
CA TYR A 35 3.75 6.70 9.37
C TYR A 35 4.19 7.71 8.31
N LEU A 36 5.28 8.43 8.56
CA LEU A 36 5.82 9.42 7.62
C LEU A 36 6.29 8.78 6.31
N ALA A 37 6.88 7.58 6.37
CA ALA A 37 7.24 6.83 5.18
C ALA A 37 5.99 6.46 4.36
N SER A 38 4.93 6.00 5.03
CA SER A 38 3.65 5.65 4.40
C SER A 38 2.97 6.87 3.77
N GLU A 39 2.94 8.02 4.43
CA GLU A 39 2.44 9.26 3.82
C GLU A 39 3.20 9.63 2.54
N GLY A 40 4.52 9.48 2.53
CA GLY A 40 5.33 9.71 1.34
C GLY A 40 5.01 8.75 0.19
N ILE A 41 4.66 7.50 0.50
CA ILE A 41 4.21 6.51 -0.50
C ILE A 41 2.83 6.89 -1.04
N LEU A 42 1.88 7.21 -0.15
CA LEU A 42 0.51 7.58 -0.51
C LEU A 42 0.49 8.79 -1.46
N ARG A 43 1.33 9.80 -1.22
CA ARG A 43 1.48 10.96 -2.13
C ARG A 43 1.92 10.58 -3.55
N ARG A 44 2.61 9.46 -3.73
CA ARG A 44 3.04 8.96 -5.04
C ARG A 44 2.05 7.95 -5.64
N TRP A 45 1.13 7.43 -4.84
CA TRP A 45 0.20 6.39 -5.22
C TRP A 45 -1.07 6.96 -5.87
N ASP A 46 -0.86 7.76 -6.92
CA ASP A 46 -1.93 8.45 -7.65
C ASP A 46 -2.44 7.64 -8.85
N LYS A 47 -1.70 6.61 -9.28
CA LYS A 47 -2.07 5.82 -10.45
C LYS A 47 -3.24 4.88 -10.15
N GLN A 48 -4.29 5.00 -10.97
CA GLN A 48 -5.39 4.04 -11.00
C GLN A 48 -4.90 2.65 -11.42
N VAL A 49 -5.51 1.62 -10.85
CA VAL A 49 -5.26 0.22 -11.24
C VAL A 49 -5.67 0.02 -12.70
N ALA A 50 -4.78 -0.57 -13.49
CA ALA A 50 -5.06 -0.87 -14.89
C ALA A 50 -6.28 -1.77 -15.02
N ASN A 51 -7.16 -1.46 -15.98
CA ASN A 51 -8.39 -2.21 -16.26
C ASN A 51 -9.36 -2.28 -15.07
N TRP A 52 -9.36 -1.28 -14.18
CA TRP A 52 -10.22 -1.24 -13.00
C TRP A 52 -11.70 -1.49 -13.32
N ASN A 53 -12.24 -0.91 -14.40
CA ASN A 53 -13.64 -1.08 -14.77
C ASN A 53 -14.00 -2.54 -15.06
N ILE A 54 -13.11 -3.29 -15.74
CA ILE A 54 -13.33 -4.71 -16.05
C ILE A 54 -13.31 -5.53 -14.76
N ILE A 55 -12.33 -5.24 -13.88
CA ILE A 55 -12.19 -5.91 -12.59
C ILE A 55 -13.43 -5.64 -11.73
N LEU A 56 -13.92 -4.40 -11.70
CA LEU A 56 -15.09 -4.00 -10.94
C LEU A 56 -16.34 -4.75 -11.44
N SER A 57 -16.59 -4.80 -12.75
CA SER A 57 -17.73 -5.56 -13.30
C SER A 57 -17.67 -7.05 -12.91
N GLN A 58 -16.49 -7.66 -12.95
CA GLN A 58 -16.30 -9.04 -12.50
C GLN A 58 -16.56 -9.22 -11.00
N LEU A 59 -16.15 -8.25 -10.17
CA LEU A 59 -16.40 -8.26 -8.74
C LEU A 59 -17.89 -8.08 -8.42
N CYS A 60 -18.60 -7.19 -9.12
CA CYS A 60 -20.04 -7.00 -8.93
C CYS A 60 -20.84 -8.27 -9.24
N ILE A 61 -20.51 -8.97 -10.34
CA ILE A 61 -21.15 -10.25 -10.69
C ILE A 61 -20.81 -11.34 -9.66
N LYS A 62 -19.56 -11.38 -9.18
CA LYS A 62 -19.12 -12.41 -8.23
C LYS A 62 -19.66 -12.19 -6.82
N PHE A 63 -19.91 -10.94 -6.44
CA PHE A 63 -20.35 -10.54 -5.10
C PHE A 63 -21.63 -9.68 -5.19
N GLU A 64 -22.66 -10.25 -5.82
CA GLU A 64 -23.96 -9.58 -6.00
C GLU A 64 -24.51 -9.04 -4.68
N GLY A 65 -25.09 -7.84 -4.72
CA GLY A 65 -25.70 -7.18 -3.56
C GLY A 65 -24.72 -6.65 -2.50
N ARG A 66 -23.40 -6.81 -2.66
CA ARG A 66 -22.39 -6.26 -1.73
C ARG A 66 -21.71 -4.98 -2.22
N ILE A 67 -21.57 -4.84 -3.53
CA ILE A 67 -20.93 -3.68 -4.15
C ILE A 67 -22.05 -2.87 -4.80
N ALA A 68 -22.31 -1.67 -4.27
CA ALA A 68 -23.27 -0.74 -4.88
C ALA A 68 -22.70 -0.27 -6.23
N GLN A 69 -23.53 -0.36 -7.27
CA GLN A 69 -23.22 0.12 -8.60
C GLN A 69 -23.60 1.60 -8.74
#